data_AF-A0A8B5XA38-F1
#
_entry.id   AF-A0A8B5XA38-F1
#
_cell.length_a   1.000
_cell.length_b   1.000
_cell.length_c   1.000
_cell.angle_alpha   90.00
_cell.angle_beta   90.00
_cell.angle_gamma   90.00
#
_symmetry.space_group_name_H-M   'P 1'
#
loop_
_entity.id
_entity.type
_entity.pdbx_description
1 polymer ?
#
loop_
_entity_poly.entity_id
_entity_poly.type
_entity_poly.pdbx_seq_one_letter_code
_entity_poly.pdbx_strand_id
1 'polypeptide(L)'
;MEHATATELYARSHQQWREVVELGLHDSEDLVYGIMPLLVEALNLDPDHLPSLDLMSDMLMEVGAYEEATELVEKMLGLNPDEADSRKKLTVLMSPLEQQRRVVRAYLHQKRQRLIHGDIQR
;
A
#
# COMPACT_ATOMS: atom_id res chain seq x y z
N MET A 1 -22.95 -2.92 19.50
CA MET A 1 -22.25 -3.00 18.21
C MET A 1 -20.86 -2.48 18.49
N GLU A 2 -19.86 -3.35 18.55
CA GLU A 2 -18.47 -2.89 18.60
C GLU A 2 -18.16 -2.29 17.24
N HIS A 3 -17.77 -1.02 17.21
CA HIS A 3 -17.28 -0.38 15.99
C HIS A 3 -15.92 -0.99 15.67
N ALA A 4 -15.71 -1.39 14.41
CA ALA A 4 -14.42 -1.91 13.99
C ALA A 4 -13.33 -0.87 14.22
N THR A 5 -12.16 -1.30 14.67
CA THR A 5 -10.98 -0.45 14.86
C THR A 5 -10.23 -0.27 13.55
N ALA A 6 -9.40 0.78 13.44
CA ALA A 6 -8.51 0.99 12.29
C ALA A 6 -7.63 -0.25 12.01
N THR A 7 -7.17 -0.92 13.06
CA THR A 7 -6.36 -2.15 12.97
C THR A 7 -7.15 -3.33 12.38
N GLU A 8 -8.42 -3.51 12.75
CA GLU A 8 -9.25 -4.58 12.21
C GLU A 8 -9.61 -4.35 10.73
N LEU A 9 -9.93 -3.11 10.37
CA LEU A 9 -10.18 -2.72 8.98
C LEU A 9 -8.92 -2.88 8.12
N TYR A 10 -7.75 -2.50 8.64
CA TYR A 10 -6.47 -2.78 8.01
C TYR A 10 -6.23 -4.28 7.84
N ALA A 11 -6.42 -5.09 8.88
CA ALA A 11 -6.18 -6.52 8.82
C ALA A 11 -7.03 -7.20 7.73
N ARG A 12 -8.31 -6.80 7.61
CA ARG A 12 -9.21 -7.25 6.54
C ARG A 12 -8.73 -6.80 5.17
N SER A 13 -8.34 -5.54 5.02
CA SER A 13 -7.82 -4.98 3.76
C SER A 13 -6.55 -5.71 3.30
N HIS A 14 -5.64 -5.94 4.25
CA HIS A 14 -4.38 -6.64 4.01
C HIS A 14 -4.61 -8.11 3.63
N GLN A 15 -5.57 -8.78 4.28
CA GLN A 15 -5.95 -10.15 3.91
C GLN A 15 -6.50 -10.19 2.47
N GLN A 16 -7.44 -9.30 2.13
CA GLN A 16 -8.00 -9.24 0.78
C GLN A 16 -6.92 -8.97 -0.27
N TRP A 17 -6.00 -8.04 0.03
CA TRP A 17 -4.88 -7.77 -0.86
C TRP A 17 -3.98 -8.97 -1.05
N ARG A 18 -3.67 -9.70 0.02
CA ARG A 18 -2.88 -10.93 -0.07
C ARG A 18 -3.54 -11.95 -1.00
N GLU A 19 -4.84 -12.20 -0.84
CA GLU A 19 -5.59 -13.13 -1.70
C GLU A 19 -5.54 -12.70 -3.18
N VAL A 20 -5.71 -11.41 -3.47
CA VAL A 20 -5.58 -10.83 -4.82
C VAL A 20 -4.18 -11.09 -5.40
N VAL A 21 -3.14 -10.88 -4.59
CA VAL A 21 -1.75 -11.07 -4.99
C VAL A 21 -1.42 -12.54 -5.24
N GLU A 22 -1.87 -13.45 -4.37
CA GLU A 22 -1.68 -14.90 -4.51
C GLU A 22 -2.35 -15.47 -5.76
N LEU A 23 -3.53 -14.95 -6.11
CA LEU A 23 -4.25 -15.32 -7.31
C LEU A 23 -3.69 -14.67 -8.59
N GLY A 24 -2.68 -13.80 -8.46
CA GLY A 24 -2.09 -13.07 -9.59
C GLY A 24 -3.03 -12.01 -10.18
N LEU A 25 -4.02 -11.54 -9.41
CA LEU A 25 -5.06 -10.60 -9.86
C LEU A 25 -4.76 -9.13 -9.51
N HIS A 26 -3.53 -8.82 -9.11
CA HIS A 26 -3.10 -7.48 -8.68
C HIS A 26 -3.15 -6.41 -9.79
N ASP A 27 -3.17 -6.80 -11.06
CA ASP A 27 -3.36 -5.88 -12.19
C ASP A 27 -4.86 -5.51 -12.42
N SER A 28 -5.79 -6.11 -11.65
CA SER A 28 -7.22 -5.79 -11.74
C SER A 28 -7.53 -4.54 -10.93
N GLU A 29 -7.78 -3.43 -11.63
CA GLU A 29 -8.20 -2.17 -11.01
C GLU A 29 -9.44 -2.34 -10.14
N ASP A 30 -10.45 -3.11 -10.58
CA ASP A 30 -11.68 -3.35 -9.82
C ASP A 30 -11.40 -3.97 -8.43
N LEU A 31 -10.47 -4.91 -8.34
CA LEU A 31 -10.11 -5.55 -7.07
C LEU A 31 -9.30 -4.61 -6.17
N VAL A 32 -8.39 -3.83 -6.76
CA VAL A 32 -7.63 -2.80 -6.03
C VAL A 32 -8.57 -1.73 -5.47
N TYR A 33 -9.45 -1.18 -6.30
CA TYR A 33 -10.48 -0.22 -5.88
C TYR A 33 -11.45 -0.82 -4.86
N GLY A 34 -11.72 -2.12 -4.91
CA GLY A 34 -12.55 -2.81 -3.92
C GLY A 34 -11.98 -2.79 -2.49
N ILE A 35 -10.64 -2.71 -2.35
CA ILE A 35 -9.95 -2.71 -1.05
C ILE A 35 -9.88 -1.29 -0.46
N MET A 36 -9.71 -0.27 -1.32
CA MET A 36 -9.49 1.12 -0.90
C MET A 36 -10.55 1.67 0.09
N PRO A 37 -11.86 1.40 -0.04
CA PRO A 37 -12.86 1.87 0.92
C PRO A 37 -12.60 1.44 2.37
N LEU A 38 -12.11 0.22 2.58
CA LEU A 38 -11.77 -0.27 3.93
C LEU A 38 -10.57 0.49 4.51
N LEU A 39 -9.61 0.83 3.66
CA LEU A 39 -8.46 1.64 4.05
C LEU A 39 -8.85 3.08 4.34
N VAL A 40 -9.76 3.68 3.56
CA VAL A 40 -10.34 5.00 3.85
C VAL A 40 -11.05 4.98 5.19
N GLU A 41 -11.86 3.96 5.48
CA GLU A 41 -12.54 3.83 6.76
C GLU A 41 -11.54 3.69 7.92
N ALA A 42 -10.49 2.88 7.75
CA ALA A 42 -9.42 2.77 8.74
C ALA A 42 -8.73 4.11 9.02
N LEU A 43 -8.42 4.87 7.97
CA LEU A 43 -7.78 6.19 8.07
C LEU A 43 -8.72 7.28 8.60
N ASN A 44 -10.04 7.12 8.47
CA ASN A 44 -11.00 8.01 9.12
C ASN A 44 -11.05 7.80 10.64
N LEU A 45 -10.83 6.56 11.10
CA LEU A 45 -10.76 6.23 12.53
C LEU A 45 -9.42 6.61 13.15
N ASP A 46 -8.33 6.35 12.43
CA ASP A 46 -6.97 6.73 12.80
C ASP A 46 -6.21 7.25 11.57
N PRO A 47 -6.18 8.58 11.37
CA PRO A 47 -5.51 9.20 10.23
C PRO A 47 -4.02 8.89 10.14
N ASP A 48 -3.38 8.55 11.26
CA ASP A 48 -1.94 8.35 11.36
C ASP A 48 -1.59 6.87 11.46
N HIS A 49 -2.55 5.98 11.19
CA HIS A 49 -2.35 4.53 11.14
C HIS A 49 -1.40 4.12 10.00
N LEU A 50 -0.10 4.07 10.31
CA LEU A 50 0.99 3.78 9.37
C LEU A 50 0.73 2.55 8.48
N PRO A 51 0.22 1.40 8.98
CA PRO A 51 -0.04 0.25 8.12
C PRO A 51 -1.12 0.52 7.05
N SER A 52 -2.15 1.30 7.38
CA SER A 52 -3.19 1.69 6.40
C SER A 52 -2.66 2.69 5.39
N LEU A 53 -1.82 3.64 5.81
CA LEU A 53 -1.14 4.57 4.90
C LEU A 53 -0.20 3.82 3.92
N ASP A 54 0.54 2.83 4.42
CA ASP A 54 1.44 2.01 3.59
C ASP A 54 0.65 1.21 2.54
N LEU A 55 -0.42 0.54 2.94
CA LEU A 55 -1.21 -0.25 2.01
C LEU A 55 -2.01 0.63 1.03
N MET A 56 -2.56 1.77 1.48
CA MET A 56 -3.26 2.70 0.59
C MET A 56 -2.30 3.29 -0.46
N SER A 57 -1.09 3.68 -0.07
CA SER A 57 -0.10 4.17 -1.03
C SER A 57 0.32 3.09 -2.03
N ASP A 58 0.42 1.81 -1.62
CA ASP A 58 0.61 0.71 -2.56
C ASP A 58 -0.57 0.59 -3.55
N MET A 59 -1.82 0.68 -3.08
CA MET A 59 -3.00 0.59 -3.95
C MET A 59 -3.03 1.73 -4.98
N LEU A 60 -2.72 2.95 -4.55
CA LEU A 60 -2.59 4.12 -5.42
C LEU A 60 -1.47 3.93 -6.47
N MET A 61 -0.35 3.33 -6.08
CA MET A 61 0.73 2.98 -7.00
C MET A 61 0.32 1.91 -8.03
N GLU A 62 -0.50 0.92 -7.66
CA GLU A 62 -1.01 -0.11 -8.59
C GLU A 62 -1.93 0.51 -9.66
N VAL A 63 -2.82 1.45 -9.27
CA VAL A 63 -3.73 2.14 -10.21
C VAL A 63 -3.10 3.33 -10.94
N GLY A 64 -1.85 3.69 -10.60
CA GLY A 64 -1.10 4.75 -11.27
C GLY A 64 -1.35 6.17 -10.76
N ALA A 65 -2.00 6.32 -9.61
CA ALA A 65 -2.21 7.58 -8.90
C ALA A 65 -0.95 7.96 -8.08
N TYR A 66 0.12 8.33 -8.78
CA TYR A 66 1.46 8.50 -8.18
C TYR A 66 1.58 9.77 -7.33
N GLU A 67 0.85 10.83 -7.69
CA GLU A 67 0.80 12.08 -6.93
C GLU A 67 0.18 11.85 -5.55
N GLU A 68 -1.01 11.24 -5.49
CA GLU A 68 -1.69 10.92 -4.23
C GLU A 68 -0.91 9.90 -3.40
N ALA A 69 -0.27 8.91 -4.06
CA ALA A 69 0.62 7.99 -3.37
C ALA A 69 1.79 8.74 -2.70
N THR A 70 2.34 9.76 -3.37
CA THR A 70 3.45 10.56 -2.84
C THR A 70 3.03 11.33 -1.59
N GLU A 71 1.86 11.95 -1.59
CA GLU A 71 1.32 12.67 -0.42
C GLU A 71 1.20 11.75 0.81
N LEU A 72 0.72 10.51 0.64
CA LEU A 72 0.64 9.55 1.73
C LEU A 72 2.03 9.13 2.24
N VAL A 73 3.00 8.95 1.35
CA VAL A 73 4.37 8.57 1.73
C VAL A 73 5.10 9.71 2.44
N GLU A 74 4.90 10.95 2.01
CA GLU A 74 5.39 12.13 2.72
C GLU A 74 4.79 12.23 4.12
N LYS A 75 3.49 11.95 4.25
CA LYS A 75 2.84 11.86 5.57
C LYS A 75 3.49 10.77 6.43
N MET A 76 3.70 9.56 5.90
CA MET A 76 4.37 8.47 6.64
C MET A 76 5.77 8.88 7.10
N LEU A 77 6.55 9.57 6.26
CA LEU A 77 7.87 10.09 6.62
C LEU A 77 7.81 11.20 7.69
N GLY A 78 6.74 12.01 7.71
CA GLY A 78 6.50 12.97 8.79
C GLY A 78 6.22 12.30 10.14
N LEU A 79 5.54 11.15 10.12
CA LEU A 79 5.22 10.36 11.31
C LEU A 79 6.41 9.51 11.79
N ASN A 80 7.17 8.93 10.85
CA ASN A 80 8.35 8.12 11.12
C ASN A 80 9.49 8.42 10.12
N PRO A 81 10.33 9.42 10.41
CA PRO A 81 11.37 9.87 9.47
C PRO A 81 12.45 8.84 9.16
N ASP A 82 12.69 7.88 10.05
CA ASP A 82 13.77 6.90 9.95
C ASP A 82 13.32 5.58 9.30
N GLU A 83 12.08 5.52 8.80
CA GLU A 83 11.56 4.33 8.12
C GLU A 83 12.18 4.17 6.72
N ALA A 84 13.08 3.20 6.60
CA ALA A 84 13.79 2.92 5.35
C ALA A 84 12.86 2.56 4.18
N ASP A 85 11.75 1.85 4.45
CA ASP A 85 10.81 1.45 3.41
C ASP A 85 10.03 2.65 2.83
N SER A 86 9.64 3.61 3.66
CA SER A 86 8.99 4.85 3.22
C SER A 86 9.92 5.72 2.36
N ARG A 87 11.20 5.86 2.74
CA ARG A 87 12.20 6.57 1.92
C ARG A 87 12.43 5.89 0.57
N LYS A 88 12.46 4.56 0.55
CA LYS A 88 12.59 3.78 -0.69
C LYS A 88 11.38 4.00 -1.59
N LYS A 89 10.16 3.99 -1.03
CA LYS A 89 8.92 4.23 -1.77
C LYS A 89 8.89 5.64 -2.38
N LEU A 90 9.27 6.67 -1.64
CA LEU A 90 9.38 8.03 -2.17
C LEU A 90 10.39 8.11 -3.32
N THR A 91 11.55 7.46 -3.18
CA THR A 91 12.57 7.42 -4.25
C THR A 91 12.03 6.76 -5.53
N VAL A 92 11.22 5.70 -5.38
CA VAL A 92 10.56 5.02 -6.50
C VAL A 92 9.54 5.94 -7.17
N LEU A 93 8.72 6.64 -6.39
CA LEU A 93 7.71 7.57 -6.88
C LEU A 93 8.31 8.80 -7.57
N MET A 94 9.43 9.33 -7.09
CA MET A 94 10.13 10.47 -7.70
C MET A 94 11.06 10.10 -8.87
N SER A 95 10.97 8.87 -9.38
CA SER A 95 11.76 8.47 -10.55
C SER A 95 11.36 9.27 -11.79
N PRO A 96 12.27 9.49 -12.77
CA PRO A 96 11.95 10.25 -13.98
C PRO A 96 10.70 9.71 -14.69
N LEU A 97 9.80 10.59 -15.16
CA LEU A 97 8.49 10.21 -15.72
C LEU A 97 8.57 9.12 -16.81
N GLU A 98 9.61 9.19 -17.65
CA GLU A 98 9.88 8.19 -18.70
C GLU A 98 10.11 6.78 -18.16
N GLN A 99 10.62 6.64 -16.93
CA GLN A 99 10.95 5.37 -16.30
C GLN A 99 10.10 5.06 -15.06
N GLN A 100 9.34 6.02 -14.54
CA GLN A 100 8.60 5.96 -13.28
C GLN A 100 7.71 4.70 -13.22
N ARG A 101 6.88 4.47 -14.25
CA ARG A 101 6.02 3.28 -14.34
C ARG A 101 6.81 1.97 -14.23
N ARG A 102 7.97 1.88 -14.88
CA ARG A 102 8.81 0.67 -14.84
C ARG A 102 9.41 0.44 -13.46
N VAL A 103 9.92 1.50 -12.82
CA VAL A 103 10.52 1.43 -11.49
C VAL A 103 9.47 1.08 -10.44
N VAL A 104 8.30 1.72 -10.50
CA VAL A 104 7.15 1.41 -9.64
C VAL A 104 6.74 -0.06 -9.79
N ARG A 105 6.59 -0.56 -11.02
CA ARG A 105 6.24 -1.98 -11.26
C ARG A 105 7.27 -2.94 -10.67
N ALA A 106 8.56 -2.65 -10.83
CA ALA A 106 9.62 -3.48 -10.25
C ALA A 106 9.59 -3.47 -8.71
N TYR A 107 9.32 -2.32 -8.11
CA TYR A 107 9.17 -2.18 -6.66
C TYR A 107 7.96 -2.95 -6.13
N LEU A 108 6.77 -2.77 -6.73
CA LEU A 108 5.55 -3.45 -6.30
C LEU A 108 5.66 -4.97 -6.48
N HIS A 109 6.29 -5.43 -7.57
CA HIS A 109 6.58 -6.85 -7.76
C HIS A 109 7.41 -7.43 -6.61
N GLN A 110 8.46 -6.72 -6.15
CA GLN A 110 9.25 -7.15 -4.98
C GLN A 110 8.42 -7.17 -3.70
N LYS A 111 7.56 -6.16 -3.47
CA LYS A 111 6.65 -6.15 -2.30
C LYS A 111 5.70 -7.33 -2.32
N ARG A 112 5.05 -7.62 -3.46
CA ARG A 112 4.16 -8.78 -3.63
C ARG A 112 4.88 -10.10 -3.38
N GLN A 113 6.10 -10.26 -3.87
CA GLN A 113 6.91 -11.44 -3.57
C GLN A 113 7.16 -11.60 -2.06
N ARG A 114 7.50 -10.52 -1.34
CA ARG A 114 7.67 -10.57 0.11
C ARG A 114 6.36 -10.87 0.84
N LEU A 115 5.24 -10.34 0.34
CA LEU A 115 3.91 -10.60 0.90
C LEU A 115 3.55 -12.09 0.85
N ILE A 116 3.91 -12.79 -0.23
CA ILE A 116 3.69 -14.24 -0.39
C ILE A 116 4.75 -15.07 0.33
N HIS A 117 6.04 -14.73 0.21
CA HIS A 117 7.15 -15.56 0.67
C HIS A 117 7.55 -15.29 2.13
N GLY A 118 7.15 -14.15 2.71
CA GLY A 118 7.39 -13.82 4.11
C GLY A 118 6.70 -14.78 5.09
N ASP A 119 5.70 -15.53 4.61
CA ASP A 119 4.97 -16.53 5.39
C ASP A 119 5.61 -17.93 5.34
N ILE A 120 6.58 -18.19 4.46
CA ILE A 120 7.25 -19.52 4.36
C ILE A 120 8.37 -19.66 5.42
N GLN A 121 8.81 -18.57 6.04
CA GLN A 121 9.91 -18.55 7.01
C GLN A 121 9.48 -18.34 8.47
N ARG A 122 8.19 -18.49 8.80
CA ARG A 122 7.70 -18.46 10.19
C ARG A 122 7.17 -19.80 10.65
#